data_AF-A0A1C3NW24-F1
#
_entry.id   AF-A0A1C3NW24-F1
#
_cell.length_a   1.000
_cell.length_b   1.000
_cell.length_c   1.000
_cell.angle_alpha   90.00
_cell.angle_beta   90.00
_cell.angle_gamma   90.00
#
_symmetry.space_group_name_H-M   'P 1'
#
loop_
_entity.id
_entity.type
_entity.pdbx_description
1 polymer ?
#
loop_
_entity_poly.entity_id
_entity_poly.type
_entity_poly.pdbx_seq_one_letter_code
_entity_poly.pdbx_strand_id
1 'polypeptide(L)'
;MPGSVALARLTSASGGSGSFPPAAAVQGARQDNLKEIVGIGPVVEARLHALGIVSFRQLADLDEDGIGWLGCVLDGFGDRIVSDDWVGQAGFLYERHHRGRV
;
A
#
# COMPACT_ATOMS: atom_id res chain seq x y z
N MET A 1 38.31 -31.52 -8.16
CA MET A 1 38.17 -31.90 -6.74
C MET A 1 37.83 -30.65 -5.94
N PRO A 2 36.79 -30.69 -5.08
CA PRO A 2 36.20 -29.56 -4.36
C PRO A 2 36.89 -29.25 -3.02
N GLY A 3 36.87 -27.99 -2.59
CA GLY A 3 37.08 -27.61 -1.18
C GLY A 3 36.11 -26.47 -0.85
N SER A 4 34.88 -26.75 -0.43
CA SER A 4 34.49 -27.02 0.97
C SER A 4 34.88 -25.85 1.88
N VAL A 5 34.09 -24.77 1.85
CA VAL A 5 32.94 -24.51 2.75
C VAL A 5 33.40 -24.38 4.21
N ALA A 6 33.50 -23.13 4.64
CA ALA A 6 33.54 -22.74 6.03
C ALA A 6 32.16 -22.98 6.68
N LEU A 7 32.12 -23.89 7.65
CA LEU A 7 30.97 -24.14 8.51
C LEU A 7 31.02 -23.19 9.71
N ALA A 8 30.33 -22.05 9.61
CA ALA A 8 29.92 -21.27 10.76
C ALA A 8 28.49 -21.67 11.16
N ARG A 9 28.41 -22.31 12.33
CA ARG A 9 27.18 -22.53 13.08
C ARG A 9 26.59 -21.19 13.49
N LEU A 10 25.31 -20.95 13.25
CA LEU A 10 24.46 -20.23 14.21
C LEU A 10 23.04 -20.77 14.16
N THR A 11 22.76 -21.51 15.23
CA THR A 11 21.47 -21.89 15.77
C THR A 11 20.58 -20.67 16.01
N SER A 12 19.28 -20.90 15.76
CA SER A 12 18.08 -20.32 16.35
C SER A 12 18.13 -18.97 17.08
N ALA A 13 17.29 -18.05 16.59
CA ALA A 13 16.55 -17.13 17.43
C ALA A 13 15.05 -17.29 17.13
N SER A 14 14.32 -17.73 18.15
CA SER A 14 12.86 -17.69 18.23
C SER A 14 12.44 -16.34 18.81
N GLY A 15 11.36 -15.75 18.30
CA GLY A 15 10.58 -14.72 19.00
C GLY A 15 10.80 -13.28 18.55
N GLY A 16 9.85 -12.75 17.80
CA GLY A 16 9.70 -11.32 17.51
C GLY A 16 8.51 -11.05 16.61
N SER A 17 7.38 -10.67 17.21
CA SER A 17 6.15 -10.21 16.54
C SER A 17 6.47 -9.22 15.42
N GLY A 18 5.78 -9.37 14.28
CA GLY A 18 6.07 -8.72 13.01
C GLY A 18 6.56 -7.28 13.12
N SER A 19 7.86 -7.09 12.92
CA SER A 19 8.43 -5.77 12.70
C SER A 19 8.15 -5.38 11.25
N PHE A 20 6.96 -4.83 11.00
CA PHE A 20 6.79 -3.97 9.84
C PHE A 20 7.68 -2.74 10.05
N PRO A 21 8.56 -2.38 9.10
CA PRO A 21 9.32 -1.15 9.24
C PRO A 21 8.35 0.02 9.43
N PRO A 22 8.60 0.96 10.37
CA PRO A 22 7.78 2.15 10.46
C PRO A 22 7.88 2.88 9.13
N ALA A 23 6.74 3.10 8.48
CA ALA A 23 6.60 3.84 7.22
C ALA A 23 6.92 5.35 7.35
N ALA A 24 7.90 5.70 8.19
CA ALA A 24 8.31 7.06 8.49
C ALA A 24 9.54 7.52 7.68
N ALA A 25 10.03 6.72 6.72
CA ALA A 25 11.29 7.01 6.02
C ALA A 25 11.15 7.24 4.50
N VAL A 26 10.02 7.76 4.02
CA VAL A 26 9.99 8.41 2.69
C VAL A 26 9.49 9.84 2.85
N GLN A 27 10.33 10.66 3.48
CA GLN A 27 10.25 12.10 3.37
C GLN A 27 10.71 12.50 1.96
N GLY A 28 9.83 13.04 1.13
CA GLY A 28 10.24 13.84 -0.04
C GLY A 28 9.46 13.62 -1.34
N ALA A 29 8.82 12.47 -1.54
CA ALA A 29 7.84 12.33 -2.61
C ALA A 29 6.46 12.69 -2.04
N ARG A 30 5.69 13.53 -2.74
CA ARG A 30 4.33 13.93 -2.36
C ARG A 30 3.38 12.74 -2.54
N GLN A 31 3.55 11.73 -1.69
CA GLN A 31 2.72 10.55 -1.60
C GLN A 31 1.60 10.89 -0.63
N ASP A 32 0.36 10.76 -1.09
CA ASP A 32 -0.78 10.96 -0.22
C ASP A 32 -0.92 9.75 0.72
N ASN A 33 -1.47 9.96 1.90
CA ASN A 33 -1.64 8.89 2.88
C ASN A 33 -2.90 8.09 2.53
N LEU A 34 -2.78 7.11 1.63
CA LEU A 34 -3.90 6.28 1.17
C LEU A 34 -4.60 5.56 2.32
N LYS A 35 -3.92 5.34 3.45
CA LYS A 35 -4.50 4.81 4.69
C LYS A 35 -5.53 5.71 5.37
N GLU A 36 -5.72 6.95 4.92
CA GLU A 36 -6.85 7.77 5.37
C GLU A 36 -8.20 7.26 4.83
N ILE A 37 -8.17 6.45 3.78
CA ILE A 37 -9.35 5.81 3.22
C ILE A 37 -9.70 4.60 4.08
N VAL A 38 -10.96 4.52 4.50
CA VAL A 38 -11.46 3.42 5.30
C VAL A 38 -11.37 2.12 4.47
N GLY A 39 -10.87 1.06 5.10
CA GLY A 39 -10.57 -0.22 4.41
C GLY A 39 -9.18 -0.32 3.79
N ILE A 40 -8.41 0.78 3.64
CA ILE A 40 -7.01 0.74 3.20
C ILE A 40 -6.07 0.55 4.41
N GLY A 41 -5.59 -0.68 4.58
CA GLY A 41 -4.56 -1.01 5.55
C GLY A 41 -3.13 -0.77 5.03
N PRO A 42 -2.09 -0.89 5.88
CA PRO A 42 -0.69 -0.73 5.49
C PRO A 42 -0.25 -1.75 4.42
N VAL A 43 -0.88 -2.93 4.38
CA VAL A 43 -0.61 -3.95 3.35
C VAL A 43 -1.16 -3.53 1.99
N VAL A 44 -2.36 -2.96 1.96
CA VAL A 44 -3.00 -2.48 0.74
C VAL A 44 -2.25 -1.28 0.19
N GLU A 45 -1.91 -0.31 1.05
CA GLU A 45 -1.10 0.86 0.67
C GLU A 45 0.23 0.43 0.03
N ALA A 46 0.95 -0.51 0.63
CA ALA A 46 2.21 -1.01 0.06
C ALA A 46 1.99 -1.66 -1.32
N ARG A 47 0.89 -2.39 -1.51
CA ARG A 47 0.53 -2.96 -2.82
C ARG A 47 0.17 -1.87 -3.82
N LEU A 48 -0.66 -0.89 -3.46
CA LEU A 48 -1.00 0.26 -4.30
C LEU A 48 0.24 1.03 -4.74
N HIS A 49 1.17 1.29 -3.81
CA HIS A 49 2.45 1.93 -4.10
C HIS A 49 3.29 1.09 -5.07
N ALA A 50 3.30 -0.24 -4.92
CA ALA A 50 3.98 -1.14 -5.85
C ALA A 50 3.35 -1.12 -7.26
N LEU A 51 2.05 -0.82 -7.36
CA LEU A 51 1.33 -0.62 -8.64
C LEU A 51 1.51 0.79 -9.21
N GLY A 52 2.17 1.70 -8.48
CA GLY A 52 2.38 3.10 -8.87
C GLY A 52 1.26 4.06 -8.46
N ILE A 53 0.27 3.58 -7.70
CA ILE A 53 -0.78 4.41 -7.10
C ILE A 53 -0.25 4.92 -5.76
N VAL A 54 0.16 6.19 -5.72
CA VAL A 54 0.76 6.83 -4.54
C VAL A 54 0.03 8.11 -4.12
N SER A 55 -1.06 8.45 -4.82
CA SER A 55 -1.84 9.67 -4.58
C SER A 55 -3.34 9.41 -4.59
N PHE A 56 -4.09 10.20 -3.82
CA PHE A 56 -5.57 10.12 -3.79
C PHE A 56 -6.16 10.36 -5.18
N ARG A 57 -5.55 11.25 -5.97
CA ARG A 57 -6.00 11.54 -7.34
C ARG A 57 -5.97 10.31 -8.23
N GLN A 58 -4.91 9.50 -8.15
CA GLN A 58 -4.77 8.30 -9.00
C GLN A 58 -5.75 7.22 -8.57
N LEU A 59 -6.03 7.12 -7.28
CA LEU A 59 -7.02 6.20 -6.76
C LEU A 59 -8.45 6.64 -7.10
N ALA A 60 -8.72 7.95 -7.11
CA ALA A 60 -10.01 8.52 -7.53
C ALA A 60 -10.24 8.45 -9.05
N ASP A 61 -9.17 8.28 -9.84
CA ASP A 61 -9.19 8.12 -11.30
C ASP A 61 -9.34 6.64 -11.72
N LEU A 62 -9.44 5.71 -10.75
CA LEU A 62 -9.69 4.30 -11.05
C LEU A 62 -11.08 4.11 -11.66
N ASP A 63 -11.09 3.51 -12.84
CA ASP A 63 -12.31 3.07 -13.53
C ASP A 63 -12.76 1.68 -13.05
N GLU A 64 -13.94 1.23 -13.48
CA GLU A 64 -14.55 -0.04 -13.07
C GLU A 64 -13.64 -1.24 -13.35
N ASP A 65 -12.97 -1.25 -14.51
CA ASP A 65 -11.96 -2.25 -14.87
C ASP A 65 -10.75 -2.22 -13.93
N GLY A 66 -10.32 -1.02 -13.52
CA GLY A 66 -9.22 -0.81 -12.58
C GLY A 66 -9.57 -1.35 -11.19
N ILE A 67 -10.79 -1.14 -10.73
CA ILE A 67 -11.31 -1.68 -9.46
C ILE A 67 -11.30 -3.22 -9.50
N GLY A 68 -11.78 -3.82 -10.60
CA GLY A 68 -11.79 -5.27 -10.77
C GLY A 68 -10.38 -5.87 -10.80
N TRP A 69 -9.46 -5.24 -11.54
CA TRP A 69 -8.06 -5.64 -11.59
C TRP A 69 -7.39 -5.50 -10.22
N LEU A 70 -7.60 -4.38 -9.53
CA LEU A 70 -7.05 -4.12 -8.21
C LEU A 70 -7.60 -5.13 -7.20
N GLY A 71 -8.87 -5.49 -7.30
CA GLY A 71 -9.46 -6.56 -6.49
C GLY A 71 -8.83 -7.94 -6.69
N CYS A 72 -8.43 -8.25 -7.92
CA CYS A 72 -7.72 -9.47 -8.27
C CYS A 72 -6.28 -9.46 -7.73
N VAL A 73 -5.54 -8.36 -7.93
CA VAL A 73 -4.15 -8.19 -7.46
C VAL A 73 -4.06 -8.15 -5.93
N LEU A 74 -5.06 -7.57 -5.28
CA LEU A 74 -5.13 -7.52 -3.83
C LEU A 74 -5.57 -8.85 -3.20
N ASP A 75 -5.88 -9.89 -3.98
CA ASP A 75 -6.26 -11.23 -3.49
C ASP A 75 -7.53 -11.18 -2.61
N GLY A 76 -8.63 -10.65 -3.16
CA GLY A 76 -9.94 -10.66 -2.50
C GLY A 76 -10.33 -9.39 -1.74
N PHE A 77 -9.52 -8.32 -1.83
CA PHE A 77 -9.92 -7.00 -1.30
C PHE A 77 -10.78 -6.17 -2.26
N GLY A 78 -11.04 -6.66 -3.48
CA GLY A 78 -11.85 -5.96 -4.49
C GLY A 78 -13.23 -5.53 -3.99
N ASP A 79 -13.87 -6.42 -3.24
CA ASP A 79 -15.15 -6.15 -2.59
C ASP A 79 -15.07 -4.96 -1.64
N ARG A 80 -13.94 -4.76 -0.94
CA ARG A 80 -13.74 -3.60 -0.04
C ARG A 80 -13.49 -2.31 -0.79
N ILE A 81 -12.93 -2.35 -2.00
CA ILE A 81 -12.73 -1.14 -2.81
C ILE A 81 -14.10 -0.52 -3.14
N VAL A 82 -15.07 -1.36 -3.45
CA VAL A 82 -16.45 -0.96 -3.79
C VAL A 82 -17.28 -0.74 -2.53
N SER A 83 -17.27 -1.69 -1.58
CA SER A 83 -18.09 -1.63 -0.37
C SER A 83 -17.67 -0.49 0.57
N ASP A 84 -16.40 -0.10 0.55
CA ASP A 84 -15.85 1.00 1.32
C ASP A 84 -15.64 2.25 0.43
N ASP A 85 -16.14 2.25 -0.80
CA ASP A 85 -16.15 3.42 -1.70
C ASP A 85 -14.79 4.14 -1.81
N TRP A 86 -13.71 3.39 -2.04
CA TRP A 86 -12.35 3.94 -2.02
C TRP A 86 -12.16 5.07 -3.01
N VAL A 87 -12.78 4.96 -4.19
CA VAL A 87 -12.70 5.96 -5.26
C VAL A 87 -13.36 7.28 -4.81
N GLY A 88 -14.55 7.23 -4.20
CA GLY A 88 -15.22 8.43 -3.70
C GLY A 88 -14.55 9.03 -2.48
N GLN A 89 -14.06 8.20 -1.54
CA GLN A 89 -13.25 8.67 -0.41
C GLN A 89 -11.94 9.32 -0.87
N ALA A 90 -11.27 8.74 -1.87
CA ALA A 90 -10.07 9.30 -2.46
C ALA A 90 -10.34 10.65 -3.13
N GLY A 91 -11.46 10.78 -3.86
CA GLY A 91 -11.89 12.06 -4.42
C GLY A 91 -12.08 13.12 -3.33
N PHE A 92 -12.80 12.78 -2.26
CA PHE A 92 -13.03 13.68 -1.13
C PHE A 92 -11.74 14.08 -0.42
N LEU A 93 -10.82 13.14 -0.19
CA LEU A 93 -9.53 13.41 0.44
C LEU A 93 -8.62 14.22 -0.48
N TYR A 94 -8.63 13.93 -1.78
CA TYR A 94 -7.91 14.72 -2.78
C TYR A 94 -8.39 16.17 -2.74
N GLU A 95 -9.70 16.40 -2.81
CA GLU A 95 -10.30 17.74 -2.69
C GLU A 95 -9.92 18.36 -1.35
N ARG A 96 -10.13 17.69 -0.22
CA ARG A 96 -9.82 18.24 1.11
C ARG A 96 -8.36 18.67 1.26
N HIS A 97 -7.42 17.87 0.74
CA HIS A 97 -5.98 18.16 0.81
C HIS A 97 -5.50 19.13 -0.27
N HIS A 98 -6.20 19.26 -1.41
CA HIS A 98 -5.82 20.14 -2.52
C HIS A 98 -6.66 21.42 -2.65
N ARG A 99 -7.78 21.59 -1.91
CA ARG A 99 -8.64 22.80 -1.87
C ARG A 99 -7.98 24.02 -1.20
N GLY A 100 -6.65 24.03 -1.09
CA GLY A 100 -5.84 25.16 -0.65
C GLY A 100 -4.97 25.79 -1.74
N ARG A 101 -5.01 25.31 -2.99
CA ARG A 101 -4.39 26.03 -4.12
C ARG A 101 -5.46 26.40 -5.13
N VAL A 102 -5.82 27.68 -5.06
CA VAL A 102 -6.48 28.47 -6.09
C VAL A 102 -5.78 28.36 -7.44
#